data_AF-A0A7C4ESC9-F1
#
_entry.id   AF-A0A7C4ESC9-F1
#
_cell.length_a   1.000
_cell.length_b   1.000
_cell.length_c   1.000
_cell.angle_alpha   90.00
_cell.angle_beta   90.00
_cell.angle_gamma   90.00
#
_symmetry.space_group_name_H-M   'P 1'
#
loop_
_entity.id
_entity.type
_entity.pdbx_description
1 polymer ?
#
loop_
_entity_poly.entity_id
_entity_poly.type
_entity_poly.pdbx_seq_one_letter_code
_entity_poly.pdbx_strand_id
1 'polypeptide(L)'
;MNMSKILTVILLFHFISIPASAYPVPDTGQTKCYNNTAEISCPAPGQPFYGQDAHYATPSHAFIKLDSSGNPLPDSAPVWAMVLDEATGLIWEVKTDDNSTIHDKDNKYESRDAQNLIDELNRQHFGGFQDWRLPDITELSYLVNFSLSNPAVDGSYFPNLILYYWAANPDPTGTGEEYCNYYTQVQTGYVYNFCHPGSPGGVMGVRGNVSGVVNSFIDNGDGTVGDAASGLMWQQGSSPQTMLWQQSLAYCENLVLAGHTDWRLPNVHELQSLVDTTCFNPSINKAYFPNTFSSYYFSSTTIKDTPSKFWPVSFDYGFVDYYSPSKKQTAYYYARCVRGGLCAASGDADGDTVCDDTDNCPSTYNPDQRDTDADGVGDACEQTLITLSAFDAHPEFGKITIVWSTASELDNAGFNLYRAETEQGPYSRINDTLIPAKGSATQGAQYEFIDKDVRLWKTYYYKLEDIDLNRVSSMHGPVSATLRLINTSK
;
A
#
# COMPACT_ATOMS: atom_id res chain seq x y z
N MET A 1 -45.87 -47.74 5.76
CA MET A 1 -44.86 -47.25 4.79
C MET A 1 -44.91 -45.73 4.78
N ASN A 2 -44.04 -45.08 5.55
CA ASN A 2 -43.81 -43.63 5.47
C ASN A 2 -42.40 -43.44 4.93
N MET A 3 -42.29 -43.01 3.67
CA MET A 3 -41.01 -42.62 3.06
C MET A 3 -40.64 -41.25 3.62
N SER A 4 -39.65 -41.21 4.51
CA SER A 4 -38.95 -39.98 4.87
C SER A 4 -38.05 -39.60 3.69
N LYS A 5 -38.33 -38.45 3.07
CA LYS A 5 -37.47 -37.86 2.04
C LYS A 5 -36.22 -37.31 2.74
N ILE A 6 -35.08 -37.97 2.56
CA ILE A 6 -33.77 -37.45 2.92
C ILE A 6 -33.45 -36.33 1.93
N LEU A 7 -33.45 -35.09 2.41
CA LEU A 7 -33.00 -33.92 1.67
C LEU A 7 -31.47 -33.88 1.79
N THR A 8 -30.77 -34.37 0.76
CA THR A 8 -29.31 -34.26 0.68
C THR A 8 -28.95 -32.81 0.38
N VAL A 9 -28.54 -32.06 1.39
CA VAL A 9 -27.91 -30.74 1.22
C VAL A 9 -26.48 -30.99 0.73
N ILE A 10 -26.26 -30.84 -0.58
CA ILE A 10 -24.91 -30.79 -1.15
C ILE A 10 -24.38 -29.40 -0.84
N LEU A 11 -23.58 -29.28 0.23
CA LEU A 11 -22.73 -28.11 0.43
C LEU A 11 -21.66 -28.13 -0.67
N LEU A 12 -21.84 -27.31 -1.70
CA LEU A 12 -20.77 -26.97 -2.62
C LEU A 12 -19.74 -26.14 -1.83
N PHE A 13 -18.65 -26.78 -1.41
CA PHE A 13 -17.44 -26.06 -1.01
C PHE A 13 -16.91 -25.33 -2.24
N HIS A 14 -17.21 -24.04 -2.35
CA HIS A 14 -16.46 -23.16 -3.23
C HIS A 14 -15.08 -23.04 -2.59
N PHE A 15 -14.10 -23.76 -3.15
CA PHE A 15 -12.71 -23.36 -2.99
C PHE A 15 -12.63 -21.94 -3.56
N ILE A 16 -12.51 -20.96 -2.68
CA ILE A 16 -12.15 -19.61 -3.08
C ILE A 16 -10.75 -19.76 -3.67
N SER A 17 -10.67 -19.79 -5.00
CA SER A 17 -9.43 -19.55 -5.71
C SER A 17 -9.08 -18.09 -5.45
N ILE A 18 -8.31 -17.84 -4.40
CA ILE A 18 -7.72 -16.53 -4.15
C ILE A 18 -6.81 -16.26 -5.36
N PRO A 19 -7.05 -15.23 -6.18
CA PRO A 19 -6.10 -14.83 -7.21
C PRO A 19 -4.74 -14.58 -6.52
N ALA A 20 -3.62 -14.79 -7.21
CA ALA A 20 -2.30 -14.49 -6.66
C ALA A 20 -2.26 -12.99 -6.30
N SER A 21 -2.62 -12.69 -5.05
CA SER A 21 -2.67 -11.36 -4.48
C SER A 21 -1.23 -10.92 -4.26
N ALA A 22 -1.00 -9.61 -4.36
CA ALA A 22 0.17 -8.98 -3.77
C ALA A 22 0.41 -9.55 -2.35
N TYR A 23 1.67 -9.73 -2.00
CA TYR A 23 2.13 -10.17 -0.69
C TYR A 23 2.48 -8.92 0.13
N PRO A 24 1.52 -8.33 0.87
CA PRO A 24 1.79 -7.11 1.59
C PRO A 24 2.82 -7.40 2.68
N VAL A 25 3.80 -6.52 2.80
CA VAL A 25 4.75 -6.56 3.92
C VAL A 25 3.99 -6.17 5.18
N PRO A 26 3.88 -7.04 6.20
CA PRO A 26 3.10 -6.71 7.38
C PRO A 26 3.71 -5.56 8.18
N ASP A 27 2.85 -4.71 8.74
CA ASP A 27 3.27 -3.63 9.61
C ASP A 27 4.02 -4.13 10.85
N THR A 28 4.90 -3.29 11.41
CA THR A 28 5.66 -3.63 12.62
C THR A 28 4.80 -3.51 13.89
N GLY A 29 3.63 -2.87 13.80
CA GLY A 29 2.73 -2.55 14.91
C GLY A 29 3.15 -1.32 15.72
N GLN A 30 4.26 -0.65 15.38
CA GLN A 30 4.78 0.48 16.15
C GLN A 30 3.96 1.76 15.89
N THR A 31 3.07 2.10 16.83
CA THR A 31 2.18 3.28 16.75
C THR A 31 2.68 4.52 17.49
N LYS A 32 3.90 4.47 18.04
CA LYS A 32 4.50 5.53 18.86
C LYS A 32 5.75 6.08 18.21
N CYS A 33 5.99 7.38 18.39
CA CYS A 33 7.19 8.05 17.91
C CYS A 33 8.23 8.21 19.03
N TYR A 34 9.50 8.27 18.64
CA TYR A 34 10.63 8.32 19.55
C TYR A 34 11.66 9.35 19.10
N ASN A 35 12.31 10.00 20.06
CA ASN A 35 13.53 10.74 19.81
C ASN A 35 14.76 9.85 20.09
N ASN A 36 15.91 10.47 20.29
CA ASN A 36 17.17 9.79 20.60
C ASN A 36 17.21 9.05 21.95
N THR A 37 16.25 9.26 22.85
CA THR A 37 16.30 8.76 24.23
C THR A 37 14.98 8.28 24.79
N ALA A 38 13.84 8.73 24.26
CA ALA A 38 12.53 8.50 24.83
C ALA A 38 11.42 8.53 23.78
N GLU A 39 10.26 8.00 24.16
CA GLU A 39 8.99 8.20 23.46
C GLU A 39 8.60 9.69 23.45
N ILE A 40 8.03 10.15 22.34
CA ILE A 40 7.54 11.52 22.13
C ILE A 40 6.20 11.49 21.42
N SER A 41 5.46 12.60 21.47
CA SER A 41 4.37 12.82 20.51
C SER A 41 4.93 12.80 19.09
N CYS A 42 4.18 12.23 18.16
CA CYS A 42 4.61 12.19 16.77
C CYS A 42 4.78 13.62 16.21
N PRO A 43 5.98 13.95 15.72
CA PRO A 43 6.27 15.28 15.18
C PRO A 43 5.49 15.55 13.88
N ALA A 44 5.34 16.82 13.52
CA ALA A 44 4.74 17.22 12.23
C ALA A 44 5.78 17.22 11.10
N PRO A 45 5.38 17.21 9.81
CA PRO A 45 6.30 17.35 8.68
C PRO A 45 7.26 18.54 8.86
N GLY A 46 8.53 18.34 8.48
CA GLY A 46 9.62 19.30 8.64
C GLY A 46 10.18 19.42 10.06
N GLN A 47 9.59 18.77 11.06
CA GLN A 47 10.14 18.74 12.42
C GLN A 47 11.16 17.60 12.60
N PRO A 48 12.14 17.76 13.52
CA PRO A 48 13.02 16.68 13.93
C PRO A 48 12.28 15.38 14.23
N PHE A 49 12.79 14.27 13.68
CA PHE A 49 12.25 12.92 13.87
C PHE A 49 10.88 12.65 13.20
N TYR A 50 10.43 13.49 12.27
CA TYR A 50 9.30 13.13 11.39
C TYR A 50 9.66 11.96 10.47
N GLY A 51 8.64 11.24 9.99
CA GLY A 51 8.83 10.12 9.05
C GLY A 51 9.24 8.79 9.70
N GLN A 52 8.99 8.63 11.00
CA GLN A 52 9.14 7.34 11.71
C GLN A 52 8.04 6.34 11.35
N ASP A 53 8.24 5.08 11.71
CA ASP A 53 7.32 3.94 11.56
C ASP A 53 5.85 4.30 11.86
N ALA A 54 5.61 4.90 13.03
CA ALA A 54 4.28 5.29 13.50
C ALA A 54 3.52 6.31 12.63
N HIS A 55 4.18 7.01 11.69
CA HIS A 55 3.50 7.90 10.75
C HIS A 55 2.89 7.15 9.57
N TYR A 56 3.31 5.90 9.33
CA TYR A 56 2.97 5.12 8.15
C TYR A 56 2.34 3.77 8.52
N ALA A 57 1.74 3.69 9.71
CA ALA A 57 1.13 2.47 10.21
C ALA A 57 0.02 2.01 9.24
N THR A 58 0.17 0.79 8.75
CA THR A 58 -0.88 0.07 8.02
C THR A 58 -1.64 -0.85 9.00
N PRO A 59 -2.82 -1.41 8.65
CA PRO A 59 -3.51 -2.34 9.52
C PRO A 59 -2.55 -3.48 9.93
N SER A 60 -2.25 -3.55 11.22
CA SER A 60 -1.37 -4.59 11.80
C SER A 60 -1.93 -5.99 11.55
N HIS A 61 -1.08 -7.02 11.63
CA HIS A 61 -1.46 -8.43 11.60
C HIS A 61 -2.86 -8.69 12.18
N ALA A 62 -3.78 -9.05 11.31
CA ALA A 62 -5.04 -9.63 11.71
C ALA A 62 -4.88 -11.14 11.68
N PHE A 63 -5.07 -11.77 12.83
CA PHE A 63 -4.93 -13.22 12.99
C PHE A 63 -6.30 -13.83 13.23
N ILE A 64 -6.59 -14.93 12.54
CA ILE A 64 -7.80 -15.73 12.77
C ILE A 64 -7.40 -17.06 13.37
N LYS A 65 -8.00 -17.40 14.52
CA LYS A 65 -7.85 -18.73 15.14
C LYS A 65 -8.55 -19.78 14.30
N LEU A 66 -7.92 -20.93 14.09
CA LEU A 66 -8.50 -22.06 13.37
C LEU A 66 -8.58 -23.32 14.25
N ASP A 67 -9.65 -24.08 14.11
CA ASP A 67 -9.79 -25.39 14.75
C ASP A 67 -8.88 -26.46 14.11
N SER A 68 -8.91 -27.69 14.64
CA SER A 68 -8.09 -28.81 14.15
C SER A 68 -8.48 -29.34 12.76
N SER A 69 -9.55 -28.81 12.17
CA SER A 69 -9.99 -29.10 10.80
C SER A 69 -9.79 -27.90 9.87
N GLY A 70 -9.16 -26.82 10.35
CA GLY A 70 -8.89 -25.62 9.57
C GLY A 70 -10.07 -24.65 9.46
N ASN A 71 -11.13 -24.80 10.26
CA ASN A 71 -12.26 -23.86 10.24
C ASN A 71 -11.98 -22.65 11.13
N PRO A 72 -12.39 -21.44 10.73
CA PRO A 72 -12.22 -20.23 11.53
C PRO A 72 -13.03 -20.27 12.82
N LEU A 73 -12.45 -19.72 13.87
CA LEU A 73 -12.98 -19.61 15.22
C LEU A 73 -13.06 -18.13 15.63
N PRO A 74 -13.97 -17.77 16.55
CA PRO A 74 -13.99 -16.42 17.11
C PRO A 74 -12.74 -16.16 17.98
N ASP A 75 -12.32 -14.89 18.12
CA ASP A 75 -11.16 -14.49 18.93
C ASP A 75 -11.24 -14.97 20.38
N SER A 76 -12.47 -15.05 20.91
CA SER A 76 -12.75 -15.55 22.26
C SER A 76 -12.60 -17.07 22.43
N ALA A 77 -12.26 -17.80 21.36
CA ALA A 77 -12.09 -19.25 21.42
C ALA A 77 -10.96 -19.62 22.41
N PRO A 78 -11.23 -20.53 23.37
CA PRO A 78 -10.27 -20.90 24.40
C PRO A 78 -9.21 -21.88 23.90
N VAL A 79 -9.46 -22.56 22.77
CA VAL A 79 -8.58 -23.57 22.19
C VAL A 79 -8.66 -23.47 20.66
N TRP A 80 -7.51 -23.53 20.01
CA TRP A 80 -7.33 -23.55 18.56
C TRP A 80 -6.05 -24.33 18.22
N ALA A 81 -5.94 -24.82 16.99
CA ALA A 81 -4.82 -25.64 16.55
C ALA A 81 -3.87 -24.89 15.59
N MET A 82 -4.40 -23.91 14.86
CA MET A 82 -3.65 -23.14 13.87
C MET A 82 -4.09 -21.68 13.89
N VAL A 83 -3.29 -20.82 13.27
CA VAL A 83 -3.60 -19.39 13.08
C VAL A 83 -3.45 -19.06 11.60
N LEU A 84 -4.49 -18.48 11.00
CA LEU A 84 -4.40 -17.80 9.71
C LEU A 84 -3.91 -16.38 9.95
N ASP A 85 -2.81 -16.02 9.31
CA ASP A 85 -2.35 -14.65 9.15
C ASP A 85 -3.05 -14.04 7.93
N GLU A 86 -3.94 -13.08 8.16
CA GLU A 86 -4.70 -12.43 7.08
C GLU A 86 -3.84 -11.48 6.24
N ALA A 87 -2.71 -11.00 6.78
CA ALA A 87 -1.80 -10.13 6.02
C ALA A 87 -1.08 -10.95 4.93
N THR A 88 -0.54 -12.12 5.30
CA THR A 88 0.25 -12.95 4.39
C THR A 88 -0.56 -14.06 3.71
N GLY A 89 -1.75 -14.38 4.21
CA GLY A 89 -2.54 -15.55 3.82
C GLY A 89 -1.94 -16.88 4.28
N LEU A 90 -0.90 -16.86 5.11
CA LEU A 90 -0.23 -18.05 5.62
C LEU A 90 -0.98 -18.63 6.82
N ILE A 91 -0.97 -19.96 6.93
CA ILE A 91 -1.51 -20.67 8.09
C ILE A 91 -0.35 -21.27 8.86
N TRP A 92 -0.32 -21.00 10.15
CA TRP A 92 0.75 -21.36 11.08
C TRP A 92 0.30 -22.40 12.08
N GLU A 93 1.21 -23.32 12.41
CA GLU A 93 1.06 -24.28 13.49
C GLU A 93 1.13 -23.57 14.86
N VAL A 94 0.21 -23.90 15.78
CA VAL A 94 0.25 -23.42 17.17
C VAL A 94 0.87 -24.47 18.08
N LYS A 95 1.77 -24.03 18.98
CA LYS A 95 2.47 -24.90 19.93
C LYS A 95 1.68 -25.17 21.19
N THR A 96 1.82 -26.39 21.71
CA THR A 96 1.21 -26.83 22.98
C THR A 96 2.26 -26.91 24.09
N ASP A 97 1.78 -27.07 25.33
CA ASP A 97 2.59 -27.36 26.52
C ASP A 97 1.90 -28.49 27.29
N ASP A 98 1.89 -29.68 26.68
CA ASP A 98 1.07 -30.82 27.11
C ASP A 98 1.87 -32.14 27.18
N ASN A 99 3.19 -32.08 27.00
CA ASN A 99 4.08 -33.22 26.82
C ASN A 99 3.59 -34.17 25.72
N SER A 100 2.86 -33.65 24.72
CA SER A 100 2.47 -34.44 23.56
C SER A 100 3.69 -34.75 22.69
N THR A 101 3.43 -35.40 21.57
CA THR A 101 4.47 -35.63 20.56
C THR A 101 4.73 -34.31 19.83
N ILE A 102 4.53 -34.24 18.53
CA ILE A 102 5.20 -33.25 17.69
C ILE A 102 4.91 -31.75 17.92
N HIS A 103 3.81 -31.36 18.57
CA HIS A 103 3.39 -29.96 18.73
C HIS A 103 3.89 -29.28 20.00
N ASP A 104 4.43 -30.07 20.92
CA ASP A 104 4.85 -29.59 22.22
C ASP A 104 6.07 -28.66 22.10
N LYS A 105 6.04 -27.54 22.82
CA LYS A 105 7.12 -26.53 22.81
C LYS A 105 8.47 -27.06 23.30
N ASP A 106 8.49 -28.13 24.09
CA ASP A 106 9.70 -28.72 24.65
C ASP A 106 10.37 -29.67 23.64
N ASN A 107 9.68 -30.02 22.54
CA ASN A 107 10.27 -30.74 21.43
C ASN A 107 11.09 -29.79 20.55
N LYS A 108 12.39 -29.82 20.79
CA LYS A 108 13.39 -29.01 20.10
C LYS A 108 14.20 -29.85 19.13
N TYR A 109 14.61 -29.23 18.02
CA TYR A 109 15.28 -29.90 16.92
C TYR A 109 16.56 -29.16 16.55
N GLU A 110 17.59 -29.92 16.15
CA GLU A 110 18.70 -29.37 15.39
C GLU A 110 18.16 -28.91 14.02
N SER A 111 18.78 -27.89 13.41
CA SER A 111 18.28 -27.33 12.14
C SER A 111 18.16 -28.38 11.02
N ARG A 112 19.14 -29.29 10.93
CA ARG A 112 19.15 -30.41 9.96
C ARG A 112 18.00 -31.40 10.15
N ASP A 113 17.45 -31.48 11.36
CA ASP A 113 16.40 -32.41 11.76
C ASP A 113 15.01 -31.75 11.75
N ALA A 114 14.93 -30.44 11.47
CA ALA A 114 13.68 -29.68 11.47
C ALA A 114 12.66 -30.19 10.45
N GLN A 115 13.12 -30.72 9.31
CA GLN A 115 12.25 -31.32 8.29
C GLN A 115 11.48 -32.54 8.83
N ASN A 116 12.01 -33.25 9.84
CA ASN A 116 11.35 -34.43 10.41
C ASN A 116 10.00 -34.07 11.07
N LEU A 117 9.90 -32.88 11.70
CA LEU A 117 8.63 -32.42 12.28
C LEU A 117 7.62 -32.11 11.17
N ILE A 118 8.05 -31.44 10.11
CA ILE A 118 7.20 -31.11 8.97
C ILE A 118 6.66 -32.37 8.29
N ASP A 119 7.52 -33.37 8.09
CA ASP A 119 7.13 -34.66 7.51
C ASP A 119 6.08 -35.37 8.38
N GLU A 120 6.15 -35.22 9.71
CA GLU A 120 5.15 -35.77 10.62
C GLU A 120 3.83 -34.97 10.59
N LEU A 121 3.86 -33.63 10.53
CA LEU A 121 2.66 -32.81 10.34
C LEU A 121 1.87 -33.26 9.11
N ASN A 122 2.58 -33.46 7.99
CA ASN A 122 1.99 -33.89 6.73
C ASN A 122 1.46 -35.33 6.79
N ARG A 123 2.18 -36.22 7.47
CA ARG A 123 1.74 -37.62 7.69
C ARG A 123 0.47 -37.69 8.52
N GLN A 124 0.36 -36.85 9.56
CA GLN A 124 -0.81 -36.79 10.45
C GLN A 124 -1.99 -36.04 9.83
N HIS A 125 -1.82 -35.44 8.65
CA HIS A 125 -2.79 -34.52 8.06
C HIS A 125 -3.18 -33.42 9.05
N PHE A 126 -2.19 -32.81 9.73
CA PHE A 126 -2.46 -31.83 10.77
C PHE A 126 -3.30 -30.67 10.23
N GLY A 127 -4.40 -30.35 10.91
CA GLY A 127 -5.36 -29.35 10.44
C GLY A 127 -6.23 -29.80 9.25
N GLY A 128 -6.15 -31.06 8.82
CA GLY A 128 -6.72 -31.55 7.56
C GLY A 128 -5.80 -31.34 6.34
N PHE A 129 -4.53 -30.98 6.56
CA PHE A 129 -3.61 -30.54 5.50
C PHE A 129 -2.32 -31.37 5.42
N GLN A 130 -1.70 -31.41 4.24
CA GLN A 130 -0.49 -32.21 3.95
C GLN A 130 0.60 -31.45 3.18
N ASP A 131 0.50 -30.13 3.16
CA ASP A 131 1.38 -29.19 2.47
C ASP A 131 2.09 -28.26 3.48
N TRP A 132 2.29 -28.72 4.71
CA TRP A 132 3.13 -28.05 5.69
C TRP A 132 4.59 -28.03 5.23
N ARG A 133 5.25 -26.92 5.52
CA ARG A 133 6.68 -26.70 5.24
C ARG A 133 7.32 -25.91 6.38
N LEU A 134 8.65 -25.89 6.38
CA LEU A 134 9.39 -24.91 7.18
C LEU A 134 9.13 -23.51 6.61
N PRO A 135 8.99 -22.48 7.46
CA PRO A 135 8.91 -21.10 7.02
C PRO A 135 10.27 -20.65 6.50
N ASP A 136 10.28 -19.76 5.53
CA ASP A 136 11.47 -18.98 5.27
C ASP A 136 11.68 -17.93 6.39
N ILE A 137 12.85 -17.30 6.40
CA ILE A 137 13.22 -16.39 7.48
C ILE A 137 12.39 -15.11 7.48
N THR A 138 11.94 -14.65 6.32
CA THR A 138 11.13 -13.45 6.17
C THR A 138 9.70 -13.72 6.65
N GLU A 139 9.11 -14.86 6.27
CA GLU A 139 7.82 -15.32 6.78
C GLU A 139 7.85 -15.45 8.30
N LEU A 140 8.88 -16.09 8.85
CA LEU A 140 9.00 -16.28 10.29
C LEU A 140 9.21 -14.97 11.03
N SER A 141 9.99 -14.04 10.47
CA SER A 141 10.17 -12.71 11.08
C SER A 141 8.91 -11.86 11.02
N TYR A 142 8.05 -12.05 10.03
CA TYR A 142 6.79 -11.31 9.95
C TYR A 142 5.84 -11.62 11.09
N LEU A 143 5.89 -12.77 11.76
CA LEU A 143 5.13 -12.98 13.01
C LEU A 143 5.46 -11.98 14.13
N VAL A 144 6.60 -11.29 14.05
CA VAL A 144 7.08 -10.35 15.08
C VAL A 144 6.32 -9.02 14.99
N ASN A 145 5.75 -8.61 16.11
CA ASN A 145 5.20 -7.27 16.31
C ASN A 145 6.19 -6.47 17.19
N PHE A 146 6.88 -5.50 16.59
CA PHE A 146 7.90 -4.69 17.26
C PHE A 146 7.34 -3.67 18.27
N SER A 147 6.01 -3.58 18.41
CA SER A 147 5.37 -2.91 19.55
C SER A 147 5.25 -3.80 20.79
N LEU A 148 5.52 -5.09 20.66
CA LEU A 148 5.55 -6.07 21.76
C LEU A 148 7.00 -6.39 22.15
N SER A 149 7.17 -6.96 23.34
CA SER A 149 8.47 -7.46 23.78
C SER A 149 8.31 -8.56 24.82
N ASN A 150 9.12 -9.62 24.70
CA ASN A 150 9.16 -10.77 25.61
C ASN A 150 7.78 -11.40 25.93
N PRO A 151 7.05 -11.96 24.94
CA PRO A 151 7.47 -12.13 23.55
C PRO A 151 7.09 -10.97 22.63
N ALA A 152 7.80 -10.85 21.50
CA ALA A 152 7.49 -9.89 20.45
C ALA A 152 6.42 -10.42 19.47
N VAL A 153 6.10 -11.71 19.53
CA VAL A 153 4.94 -12.32 18.84
C VAL A 153 3.72 -12.28 19.77
N ASP A 154 2.52 -12.06 19.22
CA ASP A 154 1.28 -12.00 20.00
C ASP A 154 0.91 -13.37 20.62
N GLY A 155 1.15 -13.48 21.92
CA GLY A 155 0.87 -14.70 22.70
C GLY A 155 -0.62 -15.06 22.82
N SER A 156 -1.55 -14.16 22.46
CA SER A 156 -2.98 -14.45 22.43
C SER A 156 -3.39 -15.34 21.24
N TYR A 157 -2.54 -15.39 20.20
CA TYR A 157 -2.66 -16.26 19.03
C TYR A 157 -1.59 -17.36 18.99
N PHE A 158 -0.37 -17.03 19.42
CA PHE A 158 0.77 -17.95 19.44
C PHE A 158 1.26 -18.20 20.88
N PRO A 159 0.53 -19.01 21.66
CA PRO A 159 0.98 -19.40 22.99
C PRO A 159 2.19 -20.36 22.91
N ASN A 160 2.85 -20.53 24.06
CA ASN A 160 3.89 -21.55 24.27
C ASN A 160 5.13 -21.42 23.37
N LEU A 161 5.41 -20.23 22.85
CA LEU A 161 6.63 -20.01 22.08
C LEU A 161 7.89 -20.08 22.95
N ILE A 162 8.93 -20.74 22.43
CA ILE A 162 10.27 -20.73 23.03
C ILE A 162 11.14 -19.61 22.42
N LEU A 163 12.40 -19.49 22.85
CA LEU A 163 13.26 -18.35 22.52
C LEU A 163 13.45 -18.13 21.01
N TYR A 164 13.74 -19.19 20.25
CA TYR A 164 14.05 -19.08 18.82
C TYR A 164 13.51 -20.26 18.00
N TYR A 165 13.22 -19.97 16.73
CA TYR A 165 12.67 -20.91 15.76
C TYR A 165 13.49 -20.92 14.47
N TRP A 166 13.73 -22.12 13.93
CA TRP A 166 14.49 -22.32 12.70
C TRP A 166 13.70 -21.95 11.45
N ALA A 167 14.40 -21.32 10.51
CA ALA A 167 13.91 -21.09 9.15
C ALA A 167 14.53 -22.10 8.15
N ALA A 168 13.86 -22.26 7.01
CA ALA A 168 14.27 -23.13 5.92
C ALA A 168 15.56 -22.67 5.24
N ASN A 169 15.85 -21.36 5.27
CA ASN A 169 16.97 -20.76 4.55
C ASN A 169 18.31 -21.25 5.13
N PRO A 170 19.15 -21.94 4.32
CA PRO A 170 20.52 -22.22 4.70
C PRO A 170 21.33 -20.93 4.68
N ASP A 171 22.38 -20.89 5.49
CA ASP A 171 23.39 -19.84 5.44
C ASP A 171 24.16 -19.90 4.10
N PRO A 172 24.25 -18.79 3.36
CA PRO A 172 24.96 -18.77 2.09
C PRO A 172 26.49 -18.91 2.21
N THR A 173 27.06 -18.82 3.41
CA THR A 173 28.50 -18.98 3.68
C THR A 173 28.90 -20.41 4.06
N GLY A 174 27.93 -21.30 4.30
CA GLY A 174 28.20 -22.66 4.75
C GLY A 174 29.03 -23.46 3.73
N THR A 175 30.26 -23.83 4.08
CA THR A 175 31.08 -24.75 3.29
C THR A 175 31.33 -26.04 4.08
N GLY A 176 30.77 -27.17 3.66
CA GLY A 176 31.06 -28.50 4.24
C GLY A 176 29.95 -29.10 5.11
N GLU A 177 30.33 -29.79 6.20
CA GLU A 177 29.43 -30.54 7.11
C GLU A 177 28.73 -29.66 8.18
N GLU A 178 29.07 -28.36 8.24
CA GLU A 178 28.50 -27.42 9.21
C GLU A 178 27.21 -26.81 8.63
N TYR A 179 26.08 -27.40 9.00
CA TYR A 179 24.75 -26.89 8.62
C TYR A 179 24.46 -25.62 9.43
N CYS A 180 24.39 -24.51 8.72
CA CYS A 180 24.03 -23.22 9.29
C CYS A 180 22.67 -22.80 8.73
N ASN A 181 21.76 -22.38 9.61
CA ASN A 181 20.42 -21.95 9.22
C ASN A 181 20.10 -20.61 9.87
N TYR A 182 19.26 -19.85 9.19
CA TYR A 182 18.65 -18.67 9.80
C TYR A 182 17.64 -19.06 10.88
N TYR A 183 17.48 -18.20 11.87
CA TYR A 183 16.46 -18.32 12.90
C TYR A 183 15.95 -16.93 13.31
N THR A 184 14.72 -16.91 13.82
CA THR A 184 14.12 -15.73 14.44
C THR A 184 14.00 -15.96 15.95
N GLN A 185 14.48 -15.03 16.77
CA GLN A 185 14.13 -14.98 18.18
C GLN A 185 12.78 -14.32 18.38
N VAL A 186 11.71 -15.11 18.46
CA VAL A 186 10.33 -14.61 18.60
C VAL A 186 10.08 -13.80 19.89
N GLN A 187 11.00 -13.86 20.86
CA GLN A 187 10.92 -13.00 22.05
C GLN A 187 11.30 -11.54 21.81
N THR A 188 12.19 -11.30 20.83
CA THR A 188 12.81 -9.99 20.61
C THR A 188 12.60 -9.47 19.19
N GLY A 189 12.53 -10.34 18.19
CA GLY A 189 12.57 -10.00 16.77
C GLY A 189 13.95 -10.13 16.12
N TYR A 190 14.96 -10.61 16.86
CA TYR A 190 16.32 -10.79 16.33
C TYR A 190 16.35 -11.87 15.24
N VAL A 191 16.88 -11.52 14.06
CA VAL A 191 17.08 -12.44 12.93
C VAL A 191 18.56 -12.60 12.68
N TYR A 192 19.02 -13.85 12.71
CA TYR A 192 20.43 -14.20 12.60
C TYR A 192 20.61 -15.61 12.02
N ASN A 193 21.83 -15.95 11.60
CA ASN A 193 22.23 -17.30 11.23
C ASN A 193 23.11 -17.91 12.32
N PHE A 194 23.00 -19.22 12.54
CA PHE A 194 23.87 -19.91 13.49
C PHE A 194 24.46 -21.17 12.87
N CYS A 195 25.77 -21.33 13.03
CA CYS A 195 26.54 -22.46 12.54
C CYS A 195 26.98 -23.34 13.70
N HIS A 196 26.12 -24.21 14.24
CA HIS A 196 26.56 -25.32 15.09
C HIS A 196 25.51 -26.45 15.15
N PRO A 197 25.88 -27.70 14.85
CA PRO A 197 24.95 -28.85 14.79
C PRO A 197 24.56 -29.44 16.17
N GLY A 198 24.44 -28.62 17.22
CA GLY A 198 24.19 -29.10 18.59
C GLY A 198 23.35 -28.18 19.49
N SER A 199 22.67 -27.17 18.95
CA SER A 199 21.81 -26.29 19.73
C SER A 199 20.36 -26.48 19.28
N PRO A 200 19.56 -27.25 20.02
CA PRO A 200 18.21 -27.57 19.60
C PRO A 200 17.30 -26.35 19.78
N GLY A 201 16.59 -25.99 18.71
CA GLY A 201 15.68 -24.85 18.60
C GLY A 201 14.24 -25.26 18.32
N GLY A 202 13.34 -24.28 18.28
CA GLY A 202 11.95 -24.50 17.91
C GLY A 202 11.80 -24.72 16.40
N VAL A 203 10.78 -25.48 16.01
CA VAL A 203 10.36 -25.62 14.62
C VAL A 203 8.87 -25.38 14.58
N MET A 204 8.41 -24.50 13.68
CA MET A 204 6.99 -24.20 13.50
C MET A 204 6.62 -24.49 12.06
N GLY A 205 5.58 -25.28 11.83
CA GLY A 205 5.05 -25.49 10.49
C GLY A 205 4.31 -24.25 9.99
N VAL A 206 4.50 -23.95 8.71
CA VAL A 206 3.69 -22.99 7.96
C VAL A 206 3.17 -23.63 6.69
N ARG A 207 2.02 -23.16 6.20
CA ARG A 207 1.46 -23.56 4.91
C ARG A 207 0.78 -22.37 4.24
N GLY A 208 0.54 -22.50 2.94
CA GLY A 208 -0.02 -21.45 2.10
C GLY A 208 0.76 -21.32 0.80
N ASN A 209 0.13 -20.70 -0.20
CA ASN A 209 0.62 -20.72 -1.58
C ASN A 209 1.73 -19.69 -1.87
N VAL A 210 2.36 -19.17 -0.83
CA VAL A 210 3.53 -18.32 -0.94
C VAL A 210 4.73 -19.22 -0.72
N SER A 211 5.45 -19.57 -1.78
CA SER A 211 6.78 -20.17 -1.66
C SER A 211 7.77 -19.03 -1.80
N GLY A 212 8.12 -18.39 -0.68
CA GLY A 212 9.03 -17.25 -0.67
C GLY A 212 8.31 -15.93 -0.91
N VAL A 213 8.75 -14.88 -0.22
CA VAL A 213 8.56 -13.51 -0.70
C VAL A 213 9.26 -13.41 -2.04
N VAL A 214 8.58 -13.74 -3.12
CA VAL A 214 9.11 -13.53 -4.48
C VAL A 214 8.90 -12.06 -4.75
N ASN A 215 9.86 -11.24 -4.30
CA ASN A 215 9.96 -9.86 -4.73
C ASN A 215 9.80 -9.81 -6.25
N SER A 216 8.89 -8.99 -6.73
CA SER A 216 8.61 -8.83 -8.16
C SER A 216 9.17 -7.48 -8.59
N PHE A 217 10.51 -7.38 -8.54
CA PHE A 217 11.21 -6.14 -8.82
C PHE A 217 11.11 -5.72 -10.28
N ILE A 218 10.92 -4.43 -10.50
CA ILE A 218 10.87 -3.77 -11.80
C ILE A 218 11.82 -2.56 -11.73
N ASP A 219 12.84 -2.53 -12.58
CA ASP A 219 13.69 -1.35 -12.73
C ASP A 219 12.98 -0.35 -13.64
N ASN A 220 12.70 0.85 -13.12
CA ASN A 220 11.99 1.90 -13.86
C ASN A 220 12.93 2.74 -14.75
N GLY A 221 14.25 2.56 -14.65
CA GLY A 221 15.24 3.26 -15.47
C GLY A 221 15.47 4.74 -15.10
N ASP A 222 14.89 5.20 -13.99
CA ASP A 222 14.96 6.58 -13.48
C ASP A 222 15.63 6.69 -12.11
N GLY A 223 16.25 5.60 -11.64
CA GLY A 223 16.84 5.49 -10.31
C GLY A 223 15.90 4.95 -9.24
N THR A 224 14.73 4.43 -9.62
CA THR A 224 13.79 3.74 -8.74
C THR A 224 13.57 2.28 -9.14
N VAL A 225 13.19 1.46 -8.16
CA VAL A 225 12.81 0.06 -8.35
C VAL A 225 11.44 -0.16 -7.74
N GLY A 226 10.45 -0.51 -8.56
CA GLY A 226 9.16 -0.97 -8.08
C GLY A 226 9.24 -2.41 -7.59
N ASP A 227 8.44 -2.77 -6.60
CA ASP A 227 8.20 -4.15 -6.18
C ASP A 227 6.70 -4.46 -6.25
N ALA A 228 6.30 -5.13 -7.32
CA ALA A 228 4.89 -5.48 -7.54
C ALA A 228 4.36 -6.52 -6.54
N ALA A 229 5.23 -7.19 -5.77
CA ALA A 229 4.80 -8.12 -4.73
C ALA A 229 4.30 -7.37 -3.50
N SER A 230 5.06 -6.38 -3.01
CA SER A 230 4.72 -5.61 -1.81
C SER A 230 3.90 -4.36 -2.07
N GLY A 231 3.87 -3.88 -3.32
CA GLY A 231 3.27 -2.59 -3.65
C GLY A 231 4.16 -1.39 -3.30
N LEU A 232 5.45 -1.62 -3.05
CA LEU A 232 6.40 -0.58 -2.64
C LEU A 232 7.27 -0.13 -3.81
N MET A 233 7.74 1.11 -3.75
CA MET A 233 8.76 1.64 -4.65
C MET A 233 9.99 2.08 -3.84
N TRP A 234 11.16 1.68 -4.33
CA TRP A 234 12.43 1.82 -3.64
C TRP A 234 13.37 2.76 -4.37
N GLN A 235 14.14 3.54 -3.60
CA GLN A 235 15.33 4.16 -4.12
C GLN A 235 16.29 3.06 -4.60
N GLN A 236 16.73 3.08 -5.86
CA GLN A 236 17.64 2.07 -6.42
C GLN A 236 19.04 2.17 -5.79
N GLY A 237 19.51 3.40 -5.57
CA GLY A 237 20.73 3.69 -4.83
C GLY A 237 20.55 3.69 -3.32
N SER A 238 21.64 3.92 -2.60
CA SER A 238 21.63 4.19 -1.16
C SER A 238 21.96 5.66 -0.91
N SER A 239 21.84 6.10 0.34
CA SER A 239 22.40 7.38 0.75
C SER A 239 23.88 7.51 0.37
N PRO A 240 24.36 8.72 -0.01
CA PRO A 240 25.71 8.90 -0.54
C PRO A 240 26.82 8.63 0.49
N GLN A 241 26.48 8.68 1.77
CA GLN A 241 27.35 8.38 2.90
C GLN A 241 26.52 7.84 4.06
N THR A 242 27.21 7.31 5.08
CA THR A 242 26.58 6.98 6.35
C THR A 242 26.20 8.26 7.11
N MET A 243 25.15 8.17 7.92
CA MET A 243 24.60 9.32 8.65
C MET A 243 24.04 8.89 10.00
N LEU A 244 23.61 9.85 10.83
CA LEU A 244 22.89 9.55 12.07
C LEU A 244 21.43 9.17 11.78
N TRP A 245 20.78 8.46 12.70
CA TRP A 245 19.39 8.02 12.51
C TRP A 245 18.42 9.17 12.23
N GLN A 246 18.48 10.27 13.01
CA GLN A 246 17.67 11.46 12.76
C GLN A 246 17.94 12.07 11.38
N GLN A 247 19.18 12.01 10.90
CA GLN A 247 19.55 12.51 9.58
C GLN A 247 19.02 11.60 8.47
N SER A 248 18.90 10.29 8.70
CA SER A 248 18.31 9.36 7.73
C SER A 248 16.83 9.59 7.51
N LEU A 249 16.08 9.90 8.57
CA LEU A 249 14.68 10.31 8.48
C LEU A 249 14.55 11.57 7.60
N ALA A 250 15.32 12.62 7.93
CA ALA A 250 15.32 13.87 7.17
C ALA A 250 15.84 13.69 5.73
N TYR A 251 16.81 12.80 5.50
CA TYR A 251 17.30 12.51 4.16
C TYR A 251 16.20 11.94 3.27
N CYS A 252 15.42 10.98 3.76
CA CYS A 252 14.32 10.42 2.98
C CYS A 252 13.18 11.41 2.81
N GLU A 253 12.77 12.13 3.86
CA GLU A 253 11.73 13.16 3.78
C GLU A 253 12.04 14.26 2.75
N ASN A 254 13.31 14.63 2.58
CA ASN A 254 13.73 15.66 1.63
C ASN A 254 14.19 15.09 0.28
N LEU A 255 14.07 13.78 0.04
CA LEU A 255 14.48 13.18 -1.21
C LEU A 255 13.48 13.56 -2.31
N VAL A 256 14.00 14.17 -3.38
CA VAL A 256 13.26 14.35 -4.63
C VAL A 256 13.90 13.45 -5.67
N LEU A 257 13.19 12.40 -6.08
CA LEU A 257 13.70 11.38 -6.99
C LEU A 257 12.58 10.89 -7.91
N ALA A 258 12.88 10.80 -9.21
CA ALA A 258 11.93 10.39 -10.24
C ALA A 258 10.61 11.19 -10.26
N GLY A 259 10.64 12.46 -9.83
CA GLY A 259 9.45 13.31 -9.73
C GLY A 259 8.66 13.15 -8.43
N HIS A 260 9.03 12.20 -7.56
CA HIS A 260 8.37 11.94 -6.29
C HIS A 260 9.04 12.65 -5.11
N THR A 261 8.24 13.10 -4.14
CA THR A 261 8.66 13.85 -2.93
C THR A 261 8.12 13.26 -1.63
N ASP A 262 7.42 12.13 -1.68
CA ASP A 262 6.77 11.40 -0.59
C ASP A 262 7.66 10.26 -0.04
N TRP A 263 8.96 10.35 -0.25
CA TRP A 263 9.93 9.35 0.18
C TRP A 263 10.07 9.33 1.72
N ARG A 264 10.20 8.12 2.27
CA ARG A 264 10.36 7.90 3.71
C ARG A 264 11.41 6.83 4.00
N LEU A 265 11.83 6.77 5.26
CA LEU A 265 12.66 5.68 5.75
C LEU A 265 11.77 4.44 5.96
N PRO A 266 12.13 3.27 5.42
CA PRO A 266 11.35 2.05 5.58
C PRO A 266 11.31 1.61 7.04
N ASN A 267 10.23 0.98 7.46
CA ASN A 267 10.20 0.21 8.70
C ASN A 267 11.08 -1.05 8.56
N VAL A 268 11.31 -1.78 9.66
CA VAL A 268 12.24 -2.92 9.65
C VAL A 268 11.74 -4.08 8.78
N HIS A 269 10.43 -4.34 8.72
CA HIS A 269 9.87 -5.40 7.88
C HIS A 269 10.01 -5.07 6.39
N GLU A 270 9.74 -3.84 6.01
CA GLU A 270 9.93 -3.34 4.64
C GLU A 270 11.40 -3.46 4.25
N LEU A 271 12.33 -2.98 5.07
CA LEU A 271 13.75 -3.04 4.74
C LEU A 271 14.26 -4.49 4.67
N GLN A 272 13.77 -5.37 5.55
CA GLN A 272 14.10 -6.79 5.54
C GLN A 272 13.55 -7.50 4.30
N SER A 273 12.42 -7.06 3.73
CA SER A 273 11.86 -7.65 2.51
C SER A 273 12.82 -7.64 1.32
N LEU A 274 13.77 -6.70 1.29
CA LEU A 274 14.81 -6.62 0.26
C LEU A 274 15.92 -7.65 0.42
N VAL A 275 16.02 -8.33 1.57
CA VAL A 275 17.08 -9.30 1.85
C VAL A 275 16.92 -10.51 0.96
N ASP A 276 17.98 -10.84 0.21
CA ASP A 276 18.09 -12.09 -0.53
C ASP A 276 19.05 -13.01 0.20
N THR A 277 18.50 -13.99 0.92
CA THR A 277 19.27 -14.95 1.73
C THR A 277 20.14 -15.90 0.92
N THR A 278 19.96 -15.96 -0.41
CA THR A 278 20.79 -16.82 -1.27
C THR A 278 22.14 -16.19 -1.60
N CYS A 279 22.32 -14.92 -1.26
CA CYS A 279 23.56 -14.19 -1.46
C CYS A 279 23.99 -13.45 -0.18
N PHE A 280 25.25 -13.02 -0.17
CA PHE A 280 25.85 -12.29 0.94
C PHE A 280 26.91 -11.33 0.40
N ASN A 281 27.22 -10.28 1.17
CA ASN A 281 28.17 -9.24 0.82
C ASN A 281 27.99 -8.62 -0.60
N PRO A 282 26.84 -8.01 -0.93
CA PRO A 282 25.64 -7.84 -0.11
C PRO A 282 24.56 -8.91 -0.36
N SER A 283 23.71 -9.14 0.66
CA SER A 283 22.53 -10.02 0.68
C SER A 283 21.29 -9.34 0.09
N ILE A 284 21.38 -8.96 -1.19
CA ILE A 284 20.30 -8.31 -1.94
C ILE A 284 20.45 -8.64 -3.42
N ASN A 285 19.34 -8.61 -4.16
CA ASN A 285 19.39 -8.79 -5.61
C ASN A 285 20.10 -7.61 -6.31
N LYS A 286 21.38 -7.81 -6.65
CA LYS A 286 22.22 -6.81 -7.32
C LYS A 286 21.84 -6.49 -8.77
N ALA A 287 20.96 -7.27 -9.40
CA ALA A 287 20.44 -6.90 -10.71
C ALA A 287 19.58 -5.63 -10.60
N TYR A 288 18.83 -5.48 -9.51
CA TYR A 288 17.97 -4.32 -9.26
C TYR A 288 18.62 -3.29 -8.34
N PHE A 289 19.49 -3.73 -7.41
CA PHE A 289 20.17 -2.83 -6.46
C PHE A 289 21.70 -2.92 -6.58
N PRO A 290 22.29 -2.56 -7.75
CA PRO A 290 23.67 -2.86 -8.10
C PRO A 290 24.73 -2.19 -7.22
N ASN A 291 24.42 -1.05 -6.61
CA ASN A 291 25.37 -0.24 -5.84
C ASN A 291 25.11 -0.32 -4.32
N THR A 292 24.47 -1.39 -3.85
CA THR A 292 24.23 -1.58 -2.42
C THR A 292 25.54 -1.86 -1.68
N PHE A 293 25.85 -1.04 -0.68
CA PHE A 293 26.96 -1.31 0.22
C PHE A 293 26.65 -2.50 1.14
N SER A 294 27.62 -3.40 1.32
CA SER A 294 27.60 -4.43 2.37
C SER A 294 27.82 -3.76 3.72
N SER A 295 26.73 -3.42 4.41
CA SER A 295 26.76 -2.70 5.68
C SER A 295 25.39 -2.72 6.36
N TYR A 296 25.29 -2.04 7.50
CA TYR A 296 24.03 -1.76 8.17
C TYR A 296 23.29 -0.59 7.52
N TYR A 297 21.97 -0.73 7.47
CA TYR A 297 21.02 0.26 7.01
C TYR A 297 20.01 0.56 8.12
N PHE A 298 19.60 1.82 8.24
CA PHE A 298 18.56 2.21 9.18
C PHE A 298 17.18 1.80 8.71
N SER A 299 16.38 1.27 9.63
CA SER A 299 14.93 1.35 9.56
C SER A 299 14.41 2.52 10.41
N SER A 300 13.14 2.87 10.20
CA SER A 300 12.39 3.82 10.99
C SER A 300 11.86 3.24 12.32
N THR A 301 12.02 1.93 12.54
CA THR A 301 11.50 1.20 13.71
C THR A 301 12.44 1.32 14.91
N THR A 302 11.90 1.82 16.02
CA THR A 302 12.62 1.97 17.30
C THR A 302 12.55 0.69 18.14
N ILE A 303 13.60 0.38 18.91
CA ILE A 303 13.51 -0.67 19.94
C ILE A 303 12.70 -0.13 21.12
N LYS A 304 11.47 -0.62 21.31
CA LYS A 304 10.53 -0.13 22.34
C LYS A 304 11.13 -0.07 23.73
N ASP A 305 11.78 -1.15 24.18
CA ASP A 305 12.34 -1.25 25.54
C ASP A 305 13.64 -0.45 25.70
N THR A 306 14.22 0.05 24.61
CA THR A 306 15.43 0.88 24.63
C THR A 306 15.33 1.97 23.56
N PRO A 307 14.51 3.03 23.78
CA PRO A 307 14.21 4.05 22.76
C PRO A 307 15.42 4.76 22.12
N SER A 308 16.58 4.69 22.80
CA SER A 308 17.86 5.17 22.27
C SER A 308 18.47 4.32 21.15
N LYS A 309 17.88 3.17 20.83
CA LYS A 309 18.30 2.24 19.79
C LYS A 309 17.15 2.04 18.77
N PHE A 310 17.49 1.41 17.66
CA PHE A 310 16.63 1.15 16.50
C PHE A 310 16.92 -0.26 15.97
N TRP A 311 16.10 -0.75 15.06
CA TRP A 311 16.25 -2.05 14.43
C TRP A 311 16.95 -1.94 13.06
N PRO A 312 18.28 -2.07 12.97
CA PRO A 312 18.95 -2.08 11.67
C PRO A 312 18.74 -3.39 10.91
N VAL A 313 18.88 -3.29 9.59
CA VAL A 313 19.10 -4.45 8.73
C VAL A 313 20.54 -4.43 8.22
N SER A 314 21.28 -5.54 8.35
CA SER A 314 22.60 -5.71 7.75
C SER A 314 22.46 -6.38 6.40
N PHE A 315 22.95 -5.74 5.34
CA PHE A 315 23.09 -6.39 4.04
C PHE A 315 24.39 -7.20 3.91
N ASP A 316 25.22 -7.33 4.95
CA ASP A 316 26.36 -8.26 4.90
C ASP A 316 25.84 -9.71 4.77
N TYR A 317 24.86 -10.06 5.61
CA TYR A 317 24.30 -11.41 5.71
C TYR A 317 22.78 -11.43 5.93
N GLY A 318 22.08 -10.30 5.82
CA GLY A 318 20.61 -10.27 5.90
C GLY A 318 20.07 -10.33 7.33
N PHE A 319 20.77 -9.74 8.30
CA PHE A 319 20.38 -9.80 9.71
C PHE A 319 19.46 -8.66 10.11
N VAL A 320 18.57 -8.92 11.08
CA VAL A 320 17.87 -7.90 11.86
C VAL A 320 18.48 -7.90 13.26
N ASP A 321 19.26 -6.87 13.60
CA ASP A 321 20.10 -6.90 14.81
C ASP A 321 19.46 -6.21 16.03
N TYR A 322 19.42 -6.93 17.15
CA TYR A 322 18.90 -6.48 18.45
C TYR A 322 20.01 -6.14 19.45
N TYR A 323 21.09 -6.94 19.48
CA TYR A 323 22.07 -6.93 20.56
C TYR A 323 23.17 -5.90 20.35
N SER A 324 23.61 -5.73 19.10
CA SER A 324 24.73 -4.85 18.77
C SER A 324 24.39 -3.50 18.11
N PRO A 325 23.12 -3.03 17.97
CA PRO A 325 22.91 -1.71 17.41
C PRO A 325 23.46 -0.64 18.36
N SER A 326 24.24 0.25 17.76
CA SER A 326 24.71 1.48 18.39
C SER A 326 23.54 2.42 18.73
N LYS A 327 23.77 3.39 19.61
CA LYS A 327 22.73 4.39 19.92
C LYS A 327 22.42 5.25 18.69
N LYS A 328 21.17 5.70 18.55
CA LYS A 328 20.70 6.62 17.49
C LYS A 328 21.59 7.86 17.31
N GLN A 329 22.17 8.36 18.41
CA GLN A 329 23.06 9.53 18.45
C GLN A 329 24.49 9.28 17.96
N THR A 330 24.91 8.03 17.84
CA THR A 330 26.32 7.67 17.56
C THR A 330 26.48 6.65 16.43
N ALA A 331 25.40 5.99 16.02
CA ALA A 331 25.41 5.05 14.90
C ALA A 331 25.49 5.82 13.58
N TYR A 332 26.42 5.43 12.71
CA TYR A 332 26.55 5.94 11.36
C TYR A 332 26.29 4.82 10.36
N TYR A 333 25.06 4.72 9.84
CA TYR A 333 24.63 3.70 8.88
C TYR A 333 24.08 4.32 7.60
N TYR A 334 23.88 3.50 6.57
CA TYR A 334 23.26 3.94 5.32
C TYR A 334 21.74 4.02 5.46
N ALA A 335 21.11 4.73 4.53
CA ALA A 335 19.66 4.75 4.37
C ALA A 335 19.31 4.35 2.93
N ARG A 336 18.17 3.68 2.76
CA ARG A 336 17.50 3.50 1.47
C ARG A 336 16.07 3.92 1.67
N CYS A 337 15.60 4.86 0.86
CA CYS A 337 14.26 5.37 1.01
C CYS A 337 13.26 4.47 0.26
N VAL A 338 12.05 4.43 0.79
CA VAL A 338 10.90 3.74 0.23
C VAL A 338 9.75 4.73 0.12
N ARG A 339 8.81 4.47 -0.78
CA ARG A 339 7.49 5.10 -0.82
C ARG A 339 6.44 4.02 -1.08
N GLY A 340 5.19 4.32 -0.73
CA GLY A 340 4.07 3.45 -1.11
C GLY A 340 3.75 3.56 -2.60
N GLY A 341 2.71 2.86 -3.05
CA GLY A 341 2.06 3.16 -4.33
C GLY A 341 2.48 2.31 -5.53
N LEU A 342 2.45 0.99 -5.39
CA LEU A 342 2.01 0.12 -6.49
C LEU A 342 0.79 -0.64 -5.98
N CYS A 343 -0.39 -0.08 -6.14
CA CYS A 343 -1.61 -0.84 -5.92
C CYS A 343 -1.61 -1.98 -6.95
N ALA A 344 -1.89 -3.21 -6.51
CA ALA A 344 -2.25 -4.26 -7.45
C ALA A 344 -3.41 -3.71 -8.32
N ALA A 345 -3.44 -4.04 -9.62
CA ALA A 345 -4.35 -3.50 -10.63
C ALA A 345 -5.88 -3.63 -10.34
N SER A 346 -6.27 -4.06 -9.14
CA SER A 346 -7.64 -4.15 -8.63
C SER A 346 -8.02 -3.08 -7.59
N GLY A 347 -7.12 -2.16 -7.20
CA GLY A 347 -7.37 -1.11 -6.20
C GLY A 347 -6.85 0.29 -6.55
N ASP A 348 -6.57 0.49 -7.84
CA ASP A 348 -6.19 1.76 -8.47
C ASP A 348 -7.01 1.81 -9.76
N ALA A 349 -8.16 2.50 -9.69
CA ALA A 349 -9.19 2.44 -10.72
C ALA A 349 -8.81 3.20 -12.00
N ASP A 350 -7.90 4.17 -11.90
CA ASP A 350 -7.46 5.00 -13.02
C ASP A 350 -6.01 4.76 -13.47
N GLY A 351 -5.28 3.91 -12.74
CA GLY A 351 -3.94 3.43 -13.07
C GLY A 351 -2.84 4.43 -12.75
N ASP A 352 -3.06 5.35 -11.82
CA ASP A 352 -2.17 6.47 -11.53
C ASP A 352 -1.13 6.21 -10.45
N THR A 353 -1.12 4.98 -9.92
CA THR A 353 -0.21 4.47 -8.89
C THR A 353 -0.50 4.97 -7.47
N VAL A 354 -1.63 5.65 -7.26
CA VAL A 354 -2.22 5.98 -5.95
C VAL A 354 -3.43 5.06 -5.72
N CYS A 355 -3.65 4.62 -4.48
CA CYS A 355 -4.75 3.69 -4.20
C CYS A 355 -6.04 4.48 -3.96
N ASP A 356 -7.17 3.96 -4.48
CA ASP A 356 -8.49 4.63 -4.46
C ASP A 356 -8.93 5.17 -3.08
N ASP A 357 -8.43 4.59 -1.98
CA ASP A 357 -8.75 4.98 -0.60
C ASP A 357 -7.92 6.16 -0.08
N THR A 358 -6.84 6.49 -0.77
CA THR A 358 -5.90 7.59 -0.48
C THR A 358 -5.76 8.57 -1.64
N ASP A 359 -6.34 8.24 -2.78
CA ASP A 359 -6.40 9.05 -3.98
C ASP A 359 -7.43 10.16 -3.83
N ASN A 360 -7.01 11.42 -3.99
CA ASN A 360 -7.92 12.56 -4.01
C ASN A 360 -8.70 12.70 -5.33
N CYS A 361 -8.41 11.86 -6.32
CA CYS A 361 -9.18 11.65 -7.54
C CYS A 361 -9.26 10.16 -7.97
N PRO A 362 -9.98 9.28 -7.23
CA PRO A 362 -10.04 7.80 -7.39
C PRO A 362 -10.49 7.22 -8.75
N SER A 363 -10.63 8.03 -9.77
CA SER A 363 -11.10 7.65 -11.10
C SER A 363 -10.52 8.55 -12.19
N THR A 364 -9.63 9.47 -11.86
CA THR A 364 -9.00 10.42 -12.77
C THR A 364 -7.51 10.52 -12.47
N TYR A 365 -6.72 9.87 -13.33
CA TYR A 365 -5.28 9.77 -13.21
C TYR A 365 -4.59 11.08 -12.81
N ASN A 366 -4.02 11.13 -11.60
CA ASN A 366 -3.32 12.28 -11.02
C ASN A 366 -2.24 11.86 -9.98
N PRO A 367 -1.12 11.28 -10.44
CA PRO A 367 -0.09 10.71 -9.56
C PRO A 367 0.57 11.71 -8.60
N ASP A 368 0.44 13.01 -8.86
CA ASP A 368 0.98 14.09 -8.03
C ASP A 368 0.03 14.53 -6.91
N GLN A 369 -1.20 14.01 -6.89
CA GLN A 369 -2.21 14.20 -5.84
C GLN A 369 -2.40 15.67 -5.47
N ARG A 370 -2.24 16.55 -6.46
CA ARG A 370 -2.25 17.99 -6.22
C ARG A 370 -3.65 18.44 -5.83
N ASP A 371 -3.75 19.09 -4.69
CA ASP A 371 -4.95 19.71 -4.14
C ASP A 371 -4.55 21.12 -3.68
N THR A 372 -4.86 22.12 -4.51
CA THR A 372 -4.39 23.50 -4.33
C THR A 372 -5.15 24.23 -3.22
N ASP A 373 -6.41 23.88 -2.95
CA ASP A 373 -7.26 24.55 -1.97
C ASP A 373 -7.45 23.76 -0.66
N ALA A 374 -6.93 22.54 -0.61
CA ALA A 374 -6.86 21.63 0.53
C ALA A 374 -8.23 21.15 1.02
N ASP A 375 -9.19 20.98 0.12
CA ASP A 375 -10.53 20.50 0.43
C ASP A 375 -10.67 18.95 0.42
N GLY A 376 -9.62 18.25 -0.04
CA GLY A 376 -9.56 16.80 -0.14
C GLY A 376 -9.99 16.22 -1.49
N VAL A 377 -10.34 17.06 -2.46
CA VAL A 377 -10.58 16.70 -3.87
C VAL A 377 -9.40 17.22 -4.69
N GLY A 378 -8.80 16.36 -5.52
CA GLY A 378 -7.65 16.77 -6.32
C GLY A 378 -8.03 17.72 -7.47
N ASP A 379 -7.11 18.62 -7.80
CA ASP A 379 -7.22 19.58 -8.92
C ASP A 379 -7.60 18.88 -10.25
N ALA A 380 -7.25 17.60 -10.40
CA ALA A 380 -7.48 16.81 -11.61
C ALA A 380 -8.94 16.36 -11.80
N CYS A 381 -9.68 16.14 -10.72
CA CYS A 381 -11.07 15.68 -10.72
C CYS A 381 -12.05 16.74 -10.19
N GLU A 382 -11.54 17.90 -9.81
CA GLU A 382 -12.34 19.04 -9.42
C GLU A 382 -13.12 19.62 -10.62
N GLN A 383 -14.41 19.89 -10.42
CA GLN A 383 -15.24 20.51 -11.46
C GLN A 383 -15.23 22.03 -11.34
N THR A 384 -15.17 22.68 -12.50
CA THR A 384 -15.14 24.13 -12.66
C THR A 384 -16.32 24.82 -11.94
N LEU A 385 -16.03 25.62 -10.91
CA LEU A 385 -17.04 26.29 -10.07
C LEU A 385 -17.61 27.55 -10.76
N ILE A 386 -18.37 27.36 -11.85
CA ILE A 386 -19.38 28.34 -12.26
C ILE A 386 -20.75 27.96 -11.70
N THR A 387 -21.42 28.90 -11.05
CA THR A 387 -22.84 28.73 -10.72
C THR A 387 -23.67 29.46 -11.77
N LEU A 388 -24.34 28.74 -12.66
CA LEU A 388 -25.19 29.35 -13.69
C LEU A 388 -26.50 29.86 -13.06
N SER A 389 -26.80 31.14 -13.21
CA SER A 389 -28.06 31.74 -12.71
C SER A 389 -29.15 31.80 -13.79
N ALA A 390 -28.77 31.86 -15.07
CA ALA A 390 -29.69 31.77 -16.19
C ALA A 390 -28.98 31.33 -17.48
N PHE A 391 -29.68 30.62 -18.35
CA PHE A 391 -29.27 30.33 -19.73
C PHE A 391 -30.52 30.23 -20.60
N ASP A 392 -30.60 31.03 -21.66
CA ASP A 392 -31.77 31.11 -22.52
C ASP A 392 -31.40 31.51 -23.97
N ALA A 393 -32.29 31.23 -24.91
CA ALA A 393 -32.14 31.56 -26.33
C ALA A 393 -33.37 32.33 -26.83
N HIS A 394 -33.17 33.58 -27.24
CA HIS A 394 -34.21 34.49 -27.67
C HIS A 394 -34.22 34.63 -29.20
N PRO A 395 -35.25 34.15 -29.91
CA PRO A 395 -35.35 34.32 -31.35
C PRO A 395 -35.77 35.75 -31.72
N GLU A 396 -35.06 36.36 -32.66
CA GLU A 396 -35.35 37.66 -33.27
C GLU A 396 -35.33 37.56 -34.80
N PHE A 397 -35.79 38.58 -35.52
CA PHE A 397 -35.80 38.52 -36.99
C PHE A 397 -34.38 38.31 -37.56
N GLY A 398 -34.15 37.12 -38.15
CA GLY A 398 -32.90 36.75 -38.81
C GLY A 398 -31.74 36.37 -37.88
N LYS A 399 -31.98 36.20 -36.57
CA LYS A 399 -30.95 35.78 -35.60
C LYS A 399 -31.56 35.12 -34.36
N ILE A 400 -30.76 34.38 -33.62
CA ILE A 400 -31.08 33.92 -32.26
C ILE A 400 -30.01 34.49 -31.33
N THR A 401 -30.44 35.18 -30.28
CA THR A 401 -29.57 35.77 -29.26
C THR A 401 -29.53 34.81 -28.06
N ILE A 402 -28.36 34.25 -27.78
CA ILE A 402 -28.11 33.34 -26.66
C ILE A 402 -27.57 34.16 -25.49
N VAL A 403 -28.24 34.09 -24.35
CA VAL A 403 -27.87 34.84 -23.14
C VAL A 403 -27.66 33.88 -21.99
N TRP A 404 -26.64 34.17 -21.17
CA TRP A 404 -26.46 33.49 -19.90
C TRP A 404 -25.96 34.44 -18.83
N SER A 405 -26.20 34.06 -17.59
CA SER A 405 -25.72 34.77 -16.41
C SER A 405 -25.13 33.76 -15.43
N THR A 406 -24.02 34.13 -14.80
CA THR A 406 -23.41 33.39 -13.70
C THR A 406 -23.75 34.09 -12.38
N ALA A 407 -23.80 33.35 -11.29
CA ALA A 407 -23.86 33.86 -9.93
C ALA A 407 -22.44 34.02 -9.34
N SER A 408 -21.52 33.13 -9.72
CA SER A 408 -20.09 33.17 -9.41
C SER A 408 -19.28 32.49 -10.53
N GLU A 409 -18.03 32.91 -10.66
CA GLU A 409 -17.04 32.33 -11.57
C GLU A 409 -15.70 32.20 -10.83
N LEU A 410 -15.36 31.00 -10.36
CA LEU A 410 -14.04 30.70 -9.79
C LEU A 410 -13.18 30.03 -10.86
N ASP A 411 -11.97 30.56 -11.07
CA ASP A 411 -10.96 30.06 -12.01
C ASP A 411 -11.43 29.80 -13.45
N ASN A 412 -12.52 30.45 -13.88
CA ASN A 412 -13.09 30.33 -15.22
C ASN A 412 -12.23 31.09 -16.24
N ALA A 413 -11.73 30.43 -17.29
CA ALA A 413 -11.07 31.05 -18.42
C ALA A 413 -12.09 31.62 -19.44
N GLY A 414 -13.25 30.98 -19.61
CA GLY A 414 -14.29 31.47 -20.50
C GLY A 414 -15.25 30.40 -21.01
N PHE A 415 -15.96 30.71 -22.09
CA PHE A 415 -17.07 29.90 -22.59
C PHE A 415 -16.99 29.60 -24.08
N ASN A 416 -17.45 28.43 -24.48
CA ASN A 416 -17.85 28.10 -25.86
C ASN A 416 -19.35 27.85 -25.97
N LEU A 417 -19.90 28.05 -27.16
CA LEU A 417 -21.27 27.75 -27.49
C LEU A 417 -21.33 26.71 -28.60
N TYR A 418 -22.26 25.78 -28.44
CA TYR A 418 -22.51 24.70 -29.39
C TYR A 418 -23.96 24.70 -29.83
N ARG A 419 -24.20 24.36 -31.10
CA ARG A 419 -25.53 24.31 -31.73
C ARG A 419 -25.81 22.97 -32.38
N ALA A 420 -27.05 22.50 -32.29
CA ALA A 420 -27.58 21.36 -33.02
C ALA A 420 -28.97 21.65 -33.64
N GLU A 421 -29.35 20.89 -34.67
CA GLU A 421 -30.72 20.91 -35.23
C GLU A 421 -31.68 19.93 -34.53
N THR A 422 -31.16 19.05 -33.67
CA THR A 422 -31.95 18.15 -32.81
C THR A 422 -31.44 18.23 -31.38
N GLU A 423 -32.28 17.91 -30.40
CA GLU A 423 -31.92 17.97 -28.98
C GLU A 423 -30.74 17.05 -28.63
N GLN A 424 -30.65 15.91 -29.30
CA GLN A 424 -29.62 14.89 -29.09
C GLN A 424 -28.33 15.16 -29.88
N GLY A 425 -28.32 16.16 -30.77
CA GLY A 425 -27.17 16.53 -31.57
C GLY A 425 -27.22 16.06 -33.04
N PRO A 426 -26.07 15.96 -33.72
CA PRO A 426 -24.74 16.35 -33.25
C PRO A 426 -24.62 17.86 -33.01
N TYR A 427 -23.84 18.24 -32.00
CA TYR A 427 -23.58 19.63 -31.65
C TYR A 427 -22.28 20.11 -32.30
N SER A 428 -22.28 21.32 -32.87
CA SER A 428 -21.11 21.97 -33.46
C SER A 428 -20.84 23.31 -32.80
N ARG A 429 -19.57 23.62 -32.50
CA ARG A 429 -19.18 24.90 -31.91
C ARG A 429 -19.49 26.05 -32.87
N ILE A 430 -20.05 27.15 -32.37
CA ILE A 430 -20.48 28.30 -33.18
C ILE A 430 -19.68 29.59 -32.91
N ASN A 431 -18.89 29.65 -31.85
CA ASN A 431 -17.95 30.75 -31.61
C ASN A 431 -16.53 30.37 -32.10
N ASP A 432 -15.86 31.32 -32.77
CA ASP A 432 -14.50 31.12 -33.30
C ASP A 432 -13.44 31.15 -32.19
N THR A 433 -13.60 32.07 -31.24
CA THR A 433 -12.71 32.29 -30.10
C THR A 433 -13.45 32.08 -28.79
N LEU A 434 -12.74 31.59 -27.77
CA LEU A 434 -13.26 31.48 -26.40
C LEU A 434 -13.81 32.82 -25.94
N ILE A 435 -15.03 32.83 -25.37
CA ILE A 435 -15.66 34.02 -24.82
C ILE A 435 -15.10 34.21 -23.41
N PRO A 436 -14.24 35.21 -23.15
CA PRO A 436 -13.51 35.27 -21.89
C PRO A 436 -14.47 35.53 -20.71
N ALA A 437 -14.16 34.87 -19.60
CA ALA A 437 -14.83 35.10 -18.32
C ALA A 437 -14.70 36.57 -17.88
N LYS A 438 -15.73 37.08 -17.22
CA LYS A 438 -15.85 38.46 -16.73
C LYS A 438 -16.23 38.52 -15.25
N GLY A 439 -16.72 37.41 -14.68
CA GLY A 439 -17.09 37.30 -13.29
C GLY A 439 -15.89 37.03 -12.38
N SER A 440 -16.19 36.81 -11.11
CA SER A 440 -15.24 36.38 -10.09
C SER A 440 -15.94 35.44 -9.10
N ALA A 441 -15.17 34.90 -8.15
CA ALA A 441 -15.67 33.99 -7.12
C ALA A 441 -16.84 34.57 -6.29
N THR A 442 -16.96 35.89 -6.19
CA THR A 442 -17.99 36.57 -5.36
C THR A 442 -18.99 37.40 -6.17
N GLN A 443 -18.80 37.50 -7.48
CA GLN A 443 -19.63 38.32 -8.36
C GLN A 443 -19.71 37.67 -9.74
N GLY A 444 -20.89 37.17 -10.11
CA GLY A 444 -21.16 36.67 -11.46
C GLY A 444 -21.23 37.78 -12.52
N ALA A 445 -21.44 37.37 -13.77
CA ALA A 445 -21.48 38.25 -14.93
C ALA A 445 -22.58 37.84 -15.92
N GLN A 446 -22.86 38.73 -16.87
CA GLN A 446 -23.82 38.50 -17.96
C GLN A 446 -23.12 38.47 -19.30
N TYR A 447 -23.62 37.60 -20.17
CA TYR A 447 -23.04 37.33 -21.47
C TYR A 447 -24.12 37.20 -22.53
N GLU A 448 -23.71 37.49 -23.77
CA GLU A 448 -24.57 37.44 -24.95
C GLU A 448 -23.75 36.95 -26.15
N PHE A 449 -24.35 36.08 -26.96
CA PHE A 449 -23.83 35.64 -28.25
C PHE A 449 -24.93 35.65 -29.30
N ILE A 450 -24.62 36.09 -30.53
CA ILE A 450 -25.61 36.22 -31.60
C ILE A 450 -25.33 35.17 -32.68
N ASP A 451 -26.25 34.21 -32.82
CA ASP A 451 -26.28 33.27 -33.93
C ASP A 451 -27.09 33.83 -35.11
N LYS A 452 -26.41 34.12 -36.22
CA LYS A 452 -27.02 34.64 -37.46
C LYS A 452 -27.23 33.56 -38.52
N ASP A 453 -26.67 32.36 -38.34
CA ASP A 453 -26.75 31.27 -39.31
C ASP A 453 -27.98 30.39 -39.03
N VAL A 454 -29.15 31.01 -39.00
CA VAL A 454 -30.42 30.39 -38.57
C VAL A 454 -31.48 30.55 -39.65
N ARG A 455 -32.33 29.52 -39.82
CA ARG A 455 -33.39 29.50 -40.83
C ARG A 455 -34.77 29.66 -40.21
N LEU A 456 -35.67 30.35 -40.92
CA LEU A 456 -37.08 30.46 -40.53
C LEU A 456 -37.71 29.07 -40.37
N TRP A 457 -38.53 28.93 -39.33
CA TRP A 457 -39.27 27.73 -38.94
C TRP A 457 -38.42 26.53 -38.51
N LYS A 458 -37.11 26.72 -38.33
CA LYS A 458 -36.22 25.72 -37.71
C LYS A 458 -36.09 25.97 -36.21
N THR A 459 -36.04 24.88 -35.46
CA THR A 459 -35.64 24.87 -34.04
C THR A 459 -34.17 24.53 -33.94
N TYR A 460 -33.44 25.29 -33.15
CA TYR A 460 -32.04 25.04 -32.82
C TYR A 460 -31.92 24.81 -31.32
N TYR A 461 -30.98 23.93 -30.95
CA TYR A 461 -30.65 23.59 -29.57
C TYR A 461 -29.24 24.08 -29.28
N TYR A 462 -29.05 24.73 -28.14
CA TYR A 462 -27.79 25.36 -27.75
C TYR A 462 -27.29 24.78 -26.44
N LYS A 463 -26.00 24.44 -26.39
CA LYS A 463 -25.28 24.10 -25.16
C LYS A 463 -24.16 25.09 -24.90
N LEU A 464 -23.93 25.39 -23.63
CA LEU A 464 -22.85 26.25 -23.16
C LEU A 464 -21.77 25.36 -22.54
N GLU A 465 -20.52 25.53 -22.98
CA GLU A 465 -19.34 24.94 -22.36
C GLU A 465 -18.66 26.04 -21.56
N ASP A 466 -18.41 25.86 -20.27
CA ASP A 466 -17.44 26.67 -19.53
C ASP A 466 -16.10 25.94 -19.46
N ILE A 467 -15.01 26.70 -19.40
CA ILE A 467 -13.63 26.21 -19.42
C ILE A 467 -12.85 26.98 -18.37
N ASP A 468 -12.15 26.30 -17.46
CA ASP A 468 -11.29 26.92 -16.46
C ASP A 468 -9.88 27.28 -17.00
N LEU A 469 -9.06 27.90 -16.15
CA LEU A 469 -7.66 28.25 -16.42
C LEU A 469 -6.77 27.02 -16.67
N ASN A 470 -7.19 25.83 -16.25
CA ASN A 470 -6.49 24.55 -16.41
C ASN A 470 -6.99 23.75 -17.63
N ARG A 471 -7.96 24.28 -18.39
CA ARG A 471 -8.63 23.68 -19.56
C ARG A 471 -9.59 22.52 -19.26
N VAL A 472 -10.02 22.37 -18.01
CA VAL A 472 -11.15 21.51 -17.66
C VAL A 472 -12.43 22.22 -18.08
N SER A 473 -13.44 21.46 -18.52
CA SER A 473 -14.67 22.02 -19.10
C SER A 473 -15.94 21.32 -18.63
N SER A 474 -17.01 22.09 -18.42
CA SER A 474 -18.35 21.60 -18.06
C SER A 474 -19.41 22.06 -19.07
N MET A 475 -20.44 21.23 -19.30
CA MET A 475 -21.48 21.48 -20.31
C MET A 475 -22.86 21.74 -19.70
N HIS A 476 -23.54 22.80 -20.14
CA HIS A 476 -24.85 23.24 -19.67
C HIS A 476 -25.90 23.24 -20.78
N GLY A 477 -27.18 23.04 -20.39
CA GLY A 477 -28.33 22.99 -21.29
C GLY A 477 -28.70 21.56 -21.74
N PRO A 478 -29.37 21.37 -22.89
CA PRO A 478 -29.60 22.38 -23.92
C PRO A 478 -30.76 23.33 -23.62
N VAL A 479 -30.69 24.54 -24.18
CA VAL A 479 -31.85 25.43 -24.37
C VAL A 479 -32.24 25.42 -25.84
N SER A 480 -33.49 25.75 -26.18
CA SER A 480 -33.94 25.70 -27.57
C SER A 480 -34.69 26.97 -27.98
N ALA A 481 -34.56 27.33 -29.25
CA ALA A 481 -35.30 28.44 -29.84
C ALA A 481 -35.75 28.08 -31.25
N THR A 482 -37.01 28.39 -31.56
CA THR A 482 -37.55 28.30 -32.92
C THR A 482 -37.62 29.68 -33.54
N LEU A 483 -36.92 29.89 -34.64
CA LEU A 483 -37.02 31.14 -35.38
C LEU A 483 -38.36 31.21 -36.11
N ARG A 484 -39.25 32.14 -35.73
CA ARG A 484 -40.56 32.35 -36.36
C ARG A 484 -40.67 33.77 -36.94
N LEU A 485 -41.61 33.99 -37.86
CA LEU A 485 -41.97 35.34 -38.30
C LEU A 485 -42.63 36.07 -37.13
N ILE A 486 -41.89 36.98 -36.47
CA ILE A 486 -42.45 37.82 -35.42
C ILE A 486 -43.21 38.96 -36.09
N ASN A 487 -44.52 39.02 -35.85
CA ASN A 487 -45.36 40.13 -36.26
C ASN A 487 -45.13 41.28 -35.25
N THR A 488 -44.32 42.28 -35.62
CA THR A 488 -44.14 43.46 -34.77
C THR A 488 -45.36 44.38 -34.87
N SER A 489 -46.38 44.09 -34.06
CA SER A 489 -47.39 45.09 -33.69
C SER A 489 -48.07 44.74 -32.35
N LYS A 490 -47.41 45.07 -31.24
CA LYS A 490 -47.94 45.89 -30.13
C LYS A 490 -46.94 45.98 -28.98
#